data_AF-M8CMF7-F1
#
_entry.id   AF-M8CMF7-F1
#
_cell.length_a   1.000
_cell.length_b   1.000
_cell.length_c   1.000
_cell.angle_alpha   90.00
_cell.angle_beta   90.00
_cell.angle_gamma   90.00
#
_symmetry.space_group_name_H-M   'P 1'
#
loop_
_entity.id
_entity.type
_entity.pdbx_description
1 polymer ?
#
loop_
_entity_poly.entity_id
_entity_poly.type
_entity_poly.pdbx_seq_one_letter_code
_entity_poly.pdbx_strand_id
1 'polypeptide(L)'
;MEEAAVPVPVPAARRKGGLRTIPFIISNEIFEKVATYGLQANMVVYLTKRYDMTPATSAMVLYLWSALTNFLPIGGGVLSDVFFGRFPVIAVGCVVSLSGMCLLLVTAILPVYKKTPGCRSCSRRSCSCRSGRAASGRAPCALAFGADQLDKRDNSTKNVRRLQTFFNWYYTVLGISLVVAVLVIVYIQDHMGWVVGFSVPVVLMLAALMLFLAGSPLYLKAEADRSVLVGIVQVLVASYKNRREVLPPETAEASCFHNKAGSRPRVPTKKMVSMNRACVLRNPSKELHSDGSACDPWRLCTVQQVEDAKAVIRVLPIWSTGIIPGVIGAQAGTMDRQMGKVEVPAASYSVFGIITLTVWVALYDRVLVRPLSRLTGHARGLSLRQRMGAGLAVFVVAMAVAARTEALRRRAAIAGGSTSTGAATTTTIWFSRRCPWPTWCTSSGAAGRTARKGRSE
;
A
#
# COMPACT_ATOMS: atom_id res chain seq x y z
N MET A 1 -58.64 5.77 -36.28
CA MET A 1 -57.86 4.60 -36.71
C MET A 1 -56.42 4.92 -36.34
N GLU A 2 -56.06 4.67 -35.08
CA GLU A 2 -54.74 5.00 -34.54
C GLU A 2 -53.95 3.70 -34.50
N GLU A 3 -52.93 3.64 -35.35
CA GLU A 3 -52.13 2.47 -35.65
C GLU A 3 -51.22 2.16 -34.44
N ALA A 4 -51.47 1.04 -33.77
CA ALA A 4 -50.68 0.59 -32.65
C ALA A 4 -49.28 0.17 -33.13
N ALA A 5 -48.26 0.97 -32.77
CA ALA A 5 -46.87 0.67 -33.08
C ALA A 5 -46.42 -0.65 -32.42
N VAL A 6 -46.04 -1.61 -33.25
CA VAL A 6 -45.45 -2.90 -32.84
C VAL A 6 -44.08 -2.65 -32.21
N PRO A 7 -43.81 -3.14 -30.98
CA PRO A 7 -42.49 -2.96 -30.36
C PRO A 7 -41.44 -3.79 -31.11
N VAL A 8 -40.45 -3.09 -31.67
CA VAL A 8 -39.27 -3.69 -32.31
C VAL A 8 -38.49 -4.49 -31.25
N PRO A 9 -38.12 -5.75 -31.50
CA PRO A 9 -37.31 -6.54 -30.57
C PRO A 9 -35.91 -5.93 -30.48
N VAL A 10 -35.63 -5.27 -29.35
CA VAL A 10 -34.28 -4.80 -29.02
C VAL A 10 -33.38 -6.04 -28.94
N PRO A 11 -32.28 -6.13 -29.72
CA PRO A 11 -31.39 -7.27 -29.65
C PRO A 11 -30.87 -7.40 -28.21
N ALA A 12 -31.05 -8.58 -27.62
CA ALA A 12 -30.68 -8.84 -26.23
C ALA A 12 -29.23 -8.39 -25.98
N ALA A 13 -29.07 -7.28 -25.25
CA ALA A 13 -27.78 -6.69 -25.00
C ALA A 13 -26.86 -7.76 -24.40
N ARG A 14 -25.75 -8.05 -25.08
CA ARG A 14 -24.78 -9.07 -24.69
C ARG A 14 -24.42 -8.86 -23.22
N ARG A 15 -24.70 -9.84 -22.36
CA ARG A 15 -24.54 -9.71 -20.89
C ARG A 15 -23.07 -9.42 -20.56
N LYS A 16 -22.77 -8.16 -20.20
CA LYS A 16 -21.42 -7.70 -19.78
C LYS A 16 -21.17 -8.06 -18.32
N GLY A 17 -19.90 -8.24 -17.95
CA GLY A 17 -19.47 -8.58 -16.60
C GLY A 17 -19.70 -10.04 -16.20
N GLY A 18 -19.59 -10.32 -14.90
CA GLY A 18 -19.72 -11.66 -14.33
C GLY A 18 -18.42 -12.46 -14.32
N LEU A 19 -18.51 -13.75 -13.95
CA LEU A 19 -17.34 -14.60 -13.69
C LEU A 19 -16.39 -14.78 -14.90
N ARG A 20 -16.86 -14.53 -16.12
CA ARG A 20 -16.07 -14.66 -17.36
C ARG A 20 -14.95 -13.62 -17.47
N THR A 21 -15.06 -12.48 -16.80
CA THR A 21 -14.06 -11.41 -16.83
C THR A 21 -12.93 -11.63 -15.82
N ILE A 22 -13.17 -12.47 -14.81
CA ILE A 22 -12.27 -12.68 -13.68
C ILE A 22 -10.91 -13.26 -14.08
N PRO A 23 -10.80 -14.26 -14.97
CA PRO A 23 -9.50 -14.75 -15.41
C PRO A 23 -8.64 -13.64 -16.01
N PHE A 24 -9.20 -12.77 -16.87
CA PHE A 24 -8.46 -11.68 -17.50
C PHE A 24 -7.96 -10.65 -16.47
N ILE A 25 -8.78 -10.29 -15.49
CA ILE A 25 -8.43 -9.31 -14.45
C ILE A 25 -7.37 -9.90 -13.51
N ILE A 26 -7.54 -11.15 -13.07
CA ILE A 26 -6.58 -11.83 -12.20
C ILE A 26 -5.25 -12.04 -12.92
N SER A 27 -5.26 -12.49 -14.18
CA SER A 27 -4.03 -12.68 -14.97
C SER A 27 -3.28 -11.36 -15.17
N ASN A 28 -3.97 -10.27 -15.49
CA ASN A 28 -3.35 -8.94 -15.56
C ASN A 28 -2.69 -8.57 -14.23
N GLU A 29 -3.37 -8.79 -13.11
CA GLU A 29 -2.82 -8.52 -11.78
C GLU A 29 -1.57 -9.37 -11.48
N ILE A 30 -1.61 -10.68 -11.79
CA ILE A 30 -0.47 -11.58 -11.61
C ILE A 30 0.76 -11.01 -12.33
N PHE A 31 0.62 -10.77 -13.63
CA PHE A 31 1.74 -10.36 -14.46
C PHE A 31 2.30 -9.00 -14.05
N GLU A 32 1.43 -8.04 -13.72
CA GLU A 32 1.86 -6.74 -13.20
C GLU A 32 2.61 -6.88 -11.87
N LYS A 33 2.09 -7.67 -10.93
CA LYS A 33 2.71 -7.87 -9.62
C LYS A 33 4.04 -8.59 -9.72
N VAL A 34 4.10 -9.65 -10.53
CA VAL A 34 5.34 -10.39 -10.78
C VAL A 34 6.40 -9.47 -11.37
N ALA A 35 6.04 -8.68 -12.40
CA ALA A 35 6.97 -7.74 -13.03
C ALA A 35 7.46 -6.65 -12.08
N THR A 36 6.54 -5.99 -11.36
CA THR A 36 6.88 -4.87 -10.46
C THR A 36 7.73 -5.34 -9.28
N TYR A 37 7.33 -6.41 -8.58
CA TYR A 37 8.08 -6.90 -7.42
C TYR A 37 9.40 -7.56 -7.82
N GLY A 38 9.45 -8.29 -8.94
CA GLY A 38 10.68 -8.89 -9.45
C GLY A 38 11.71 -7.84 -9.85
N LEU A 39 11.26 -6.71 -10.40
CA LEU A 39 12.13 -5.57 -10.72
C LEU A 39 12.63 -4.86 -9.45
N GLN A 40 11.74 -4.63 -8.48
CA GLN A 40 12.08 -3.92 -7.25
C GLN A 40 13.06 -4.71 -6.37
N ALA A 41 12.92 -6.04 -6.34
CA ALA A 41 13.69 -6.94 -5.48
C ALA A 41 15.20 -6.75 -5.64
N ASN A 42 15.73 -6.79 -6.88
CA ASN A 42 17.17 -6.75 -7.13
C ASN A 42 17.72 -5.37 -7.51
N MET A 43 16.90 -4.32 -7.44
CA MET A 43 17.26 -2.98 -7.90
C MET A 43 18.42 -2.36 -7.08
N VAL A 44 18.54 -2.67 -5.78
CA VAL A 44 19.69 -2.21 -4.98
C VAL A 44 21.00 -2.72 -5.58
N VAL A 45 21.04 -4.01 -5.94
CA VAL A 45 22.25 -4.64 -6.49
C VAL A 45 22.56 -4.09 -7.88
N TYR A 46 21.54 -3.81 -8.69
CA TYR A 46 21.71 -3.14 -9.98
C TYR A 46 22.35 -1.76 -9.80
N LEU A 47 21.83 -0.92 -8.90
CA LEU A 47 22.37 0.42 -8.66
C LEU A 47 23.78 0.39 -8.06
N THR A 48 24.09 -0.57 -7.18
CA THR A 48 25.44 -0.67 -6.61
C THR A 48 26.45 -1.24 -7.62
N LYS A 49 26.08 -2.27 -8.40
CA LYS A 49 27.01 -2.91 -9.36
C LYS A 49 27.16 -2.15 -10.68
N ARG A 50 26.13 -1.46 -11.15
CA ARG A 50 26.14 -0.78 -12.46
C ARG A 50 26.41 0.72 -12.38
N TYR A 51 25.94 1.38 -11.31
CA TYR A 51 26.07 2.83 -11.12
C TYR A 51 27.10 3.20 -10.04
N ASP A 52 27.82 2.23 -9.47
CA ASP A 52 28.77 2.42 -8.35
C ASP A 52 28.18 3.25 -7.19
N MET A 53 26.86 3.19 -6.99
CA MET A 53 26.18 3.93 -5.93
C MET A 53 26.42 3.27 -4.59
N THR A 54 26.50 4.05 -3.51
CA THR A 54 26.55 3.46 -2.17
C THR A 54 25.24 2.69 -1.88
N PRO A 55 25.28 1.59 -1.10
CA PRO A 55 24.07 0.86 -0.72
C PRO A 55 23.02 1.74 -0.04
N ALA A 56 23.46 2.73 0.75
CA ALA A 56 22.58 3.69 1.42
C ALA A 56 21.83 4.59 0.42
N THR A 57 22.52 5.14 -0.59
CA THR A 57 21.87 5.97 -1.62
C THR A 57 20.92 5.14 -2.49
N SER A 58 21.30 3.92 -2.83
CA SER A 58 20.47 2.99 -3.61
C SER A 58 19.17 2.62 -2.89
N ALA A 59 19.24 2.38 -1.56
CA ALA A 59 18.07 2.15 -0.73
C ALA A 59 17.15 3.39 -0.69
N MET A 60 17.71 4.60 -0.57
CA MET A 60 16.94 5.84 -0.60
C MET A 60 16.16 6.03 -1.91
N VAL A 61 16.76 5.70 -3.05
CA VAL A 61 16.07 5.72 -4.36
C VAL A 61 14.89 4.75 -4.37
N LEU A 62 15.06 3.54 -3.83
CA LEU A 62 13.97 2.57 -3.71
C LEU A 62 12.87 3.01 -2.73
N TYR A 63 13.20 3.71 -1.65
CA TYR A 63 12.17 4.27 -0.77
C TYR A 63 11.38 5.37 -1.46
N LEU A 64 12.04 6.22 -2.25
CA LEU A 64 11.35 7.25 -3.03
C LEU A 64 10.45 6.62 -4.11
N TRP A 65 10.94 5.58 -4.80
CA TRP A 65 10.12 4.77 -5.71
C TRP A 65 8.91 4.22 -4.97
N SER A 66 9.12 3.51 -3.86
CA SER A 66 8.05 2.89 -3.08
C SER A 66 7.03 3.94 -2.61
N ALA A 67 7.47 5.07 -2.08
CA ALA A 67 6.60 6.17 -1.70
C ALA A 67 5.75 6.63 -2.89
N LEU A 68 6.38 6.92 -4.04
CA LEU A 68 5.69 7.37 -5.24
C LEU A 68 4.63 6.33 -5.68
N THR A 69 4.97 5.05 -5.71
CA THR A 69 4.03 3.96 -6.07
C THR A 69 2.90 3.74 -5.08
N ASN A 70 3.03 4.17 -3.81
CA ASN A 70 1.96 4.08 -2.81
C ASN A 70 1.04 5.31 -2.85
N PHE A 71 1.54 6.48 -3.24
CA PHE A 71 0.75 7.70 -3.38
C PHE A 71 0.05 7.84 -4.74
N LEU A 72 0.67 7.39 -5.83
CA LEU A 72 0.09 7.37 -7.19
C LEU A 72 -1.32 6.74 -7.24
N PRO A 73 -1.57 5.59 -6.56
CA PRO A 73 -2.90 5.01 -6.42
C PRO A 73 -4.01 5.97 -5.96
N ILE A 74 -3.71 6.90 -5.04
CA ILE A 74 -4.69 7.86 -4.53
C ILE A 74 -5.14 8.80 -5.65
N GLY A 75 -4.18 9.33 -6.41
CA GLY A 75 -4.46 10.17 -7.57
C GLY A 75 -5.20 9.41 -8.68
N GLY A 76 -4.79 8.17 -8.96
CA GLY A 76 -5.47 7.33 -9.95
C GLY A 76 -6.91 6.99 -9.56
N GLY A 77 -7.21 6.74 -8.28
CA GLY A 77 -8.57 6.54 -7.80
C GLY A 77 -9.47 7.76 -8.01
N VAL A 78 -8.98 8.96 -7.65
CA VAL A 78 -9.72 10.22 -7.91
C VAL A 78 -9.96 10.41 -9.41
N LEU A 79 -8.92 10.16 -10.23
CA LEU A 79 -9.01 10.30 -11.68
C LEU A 79 -10.01 9.32 -12.30
N SER A 80 -10.08 8.10 -11.79
CA SER A 80 -11.03 7.08 -12.27
C SER A 80 -12.45 7.38 -11.85
N ASP A 81 -12.64 7.90 -10.64
CA ASP A 81 -13.98 8.17 -10.13
C ASP A 81 -14.56 9.45 -10.76
N VAL A 82 -13.75 10.52 -10.96
CA VAL A 82 -14.28 11.82 -11.41
C VAL A 82 -14.38 11.94 -12.94
N PHE A 83 -13.38 11.46 -13.69
CA PHE A 83 -13.21 11.86 -15.09
C PHE A 83 -13.35 10.71 -16.09
N PHE A 84 -12.55 9.65 -15.93
CA PHE A 84 -12.34 8.69 -17.02
C PHE A 84 -13.05 7.34 -16.80
N GLY A 85 -13.46 7.02 -15.57
CA GLY A 85 -13.89 5.67 -15.21
C GLY A 85 -12.70 4.76 -14.90
N ARG A 86 -12.98 3.60 -14.27
CA ARG A 86 -11.94 2.68 -13.77
C ARG A 86 -11.14 1.99 -14.89
N PHE A 87 -11.79 1.60 -15.97
CA PHE A 87 -11.15 0.87 -17.08
C PHE A 87 -9.99 1.65 -17.76
N PRO A 88 -10.19 2.88 -18.27
CA PRO A 88 -9.10 3.60 -18.96
C PRO A 88 -7.99 4.02 -18.01
N VAL A 89 -8.27 4.32 -16.73
CA VAL A 89 -7.23 4.64 -15.75
C VAL A 89 -6.31 3.43 -15.50
N ILE A 90 -6.87 2.22 -15.43
CA ILE A 90 -6.08 0.99 -15.31
C ILE A 90 -5.22 0.80 -16.58
N ALA A 91 -5.80 0.96 -17.77
CA ALA A 91 -5.07 0.80 -19.03
C ALA A 91 -3.92 1.81 -19.17
N VAL A 92 -4.16 3.09 -18.88
CA VAL A 92 -3.12 4.13 -18.87
C VAL A 92 -2.06 3.83 -17.81
N GLY A 93 -2.46 3.36 -16.62
CA GLY A 93 -1.53 2.92 -15.59
C GLY A 93 -0.60 1.80 -16.07
N CYS A 94 -1.15 0.81 -16.80
CA CYS A 94 -0.36 -0.26 -17.41
C CYS A 94 0.63 0.25 -18.46
N VAL A 95 0.21 1.17 -19.34
CA VAL A 95 1.09 1.79 -20.35
C VAL A 95 2.21 2.61 -19.69
N VAL A 96 1.89 3.38 -18.65
CA VAL A 96 2.85 4.17 -17.90
C VAL A 96 3.87 3.26 -17.20
N SER A 97 3.42 2.18 -16.57
CA SER A 97 4.30 1.18 -15.96
C SER A 97 5.17 0.45 -16.99
N LEU A 98 4.60 0.06 -18.14
CA LEU A 98 5.36 -0.55 -19.24
C LEU A 98 6.45 0.39 -19.75
N SER A 99 6.13 1.66 -19.99
CA SER A 99 7.13 2.65 -20.43
C SER A 99 8.23 2.85 -19.39
N GLY A 100 7.90 2.87 -18.09
CA GLY A 100 8.88 2.90 -17.01
C GLY A 100 9.83 1.70 -17.01
N MET A 101 9.32 0.49 -17.23
CA MET A 101 10.14 -0.72 -17.31
C MET A 101 11.00 -0.76 -18.59
N CYS A 102 10.46 -0.31 -19.73
CA CYS A 102 11.21 -0.18 -20.98
C CYS A 102 12.37 0.81 -20.82
N LEU A 103 12.16 1.95 -20.14
CA LEU A 103 13.23 2.90 -19.85
C LEU A 103 14.34 2.25 -19.04
N LEU A 104 14.01 1.46 -18.01
CA LEU A 104 15.00 0.73 -17.22
C LEU A 104 15.76 -0.32 -18.04
N LEU A 105 15.06 -1.05 -18.92
CA LEU A 105 15.71 -1.97 -19.86
C LEU A 105 16.70 -1.25 -20.78
N VAL A 106 16.29 -0.09 -21.34
CA VAL A 106 17.16 0.74 -22.17
C VAL A 106 18.39 1.20 -21.40
N THR A 107 18.27 1.56 -20.11
CA THR A 107 19.44 1.90 -19.28
C THR A 107 20.38 0.73 -19.04
N ALA A 108 19.89 -0.51 -19.06
CA ALA A 108 20.73 -1.68 -18.92
C ALA A 108 21.47 -2.01 -20.23
N ILE A 109 20.83 -1.79 -21.38
CA ILE A 109 21.40 -2.01 -22.72
C ILE A 109 22.45 -0.94 -23.05
N LEU A 110 22.11 0.33 -22.83
CA LEU A 110 22.99 1.44 -23.18
C LEU A 110 24.19 1.50 -22.21
N PRO A 111 25.44 1.44 -22.69
CA PRO A 111 26.64 1.52 -21.84
C PRO A 111 26.95 2.95 -21.33
N VAL A 112 25.96 3.85 -21.33
CA VAL A 112 26.11 5.33 -21.26
C VAL A 112 26.77 5.84 -19.96
N TYR A 113 26.94 5.00 -18.93
CA TYR A 113 27.56 5.41 -17.66
C TYR A 113 28.73 4.54 -17.18
N LYS A 114 29.34 3.71 -18.04
CA LYS A 114 30.69 3.22 -17.73
C LYS A 114 31.60 4.45 -17.69
N LYS A 115 32.02 4.84 -16.48
CA LYS A 115 32.95 5.94 -16.17
C LYS A 115 33.87 6.23 -17.35
N THR A 116 33.73 7.41 -17.96
CA THR A 116 34.88 8.06 -18.56
C THR A 116 35.87 8.29 -17.42
N PRO A 117 37.08 7.72 -17.45
CA PRO A 117 38.05 7.92 -16.39
C PRO A 117 38.54 9.37 -16.44
N GLY A 118 38.00 10.25 -15.59
CA GLY A 118 38.48 11.65 -15.52
C GLY A 118 37.58 12.66 -14.79
N CYS A 119 36.26 12.50 -14.75
CA CYS A 119 35.40 13.51 -14.10
C CYS A 119 35.27 13.29 -12.59
N ARG A 120 36.25 13.77 -11.83
CA ARG A 120 36.21 13.81 -10.34
C ARG A 120 35.41 14.97 -9.74
N SER A 121 34.79 15.84 -10.54
CA SER A 121 34.01 16.95 -9.98
C SER A 121 32.86 17.35 -10.88
N CYS A 122 31.81 16.53 -10.92
CA CYS A 122 30.49 17.05 -11.23
C CYS A 122 29.82 17.46 -9.93
N SER A 123 29.80 18.78 -9.72
CA SER A 123 29.07 19.46 -8.66
C SER A 123 27.70 18.82 -8.39
N ARG A 124 27.46 18.59 -7.10
CA ARG A 124 26.32 17.93 -6.44
C ARG A 124 24.94 18.55 -6.73
N ARG A 125 24.81 19.40 -7.75
CA ARG A 125 23.62 20.21 -8.05
C ARG A 125 23.17 20.26 -9.52
N SER A 126 23.92 19.72 -10.49
CA SER A 126 23.54 19.84 -11.92
C SER A 126 23.27 18.52 -12.66
N CYS A 127 23.36 17.37 -12.01
CA CYS A 127 22.71 16.14 -12.50
C CYS A 127 21.27 16.12 -11.99
N SER A 128 20.49 17.14 -12.35
CA SER A 128 19.06 17.14 -12.13
C SER A 128 18.48 15.97 -12.91
N CYS A 129 17.95 15.01 -12.16
CA CYS A 129 17.27 13.81 -12.62
C CYS A 129 16.10 14.14 -13.57
N ARG A 130 16.38 14.56 -14.81
CA ARG A 130 15.36 14.68 -15.85
C ARG A 130 14.88 13.31 -16.36
N SER A 131 15.61 12.24 -16.01
CA SER A 131 15.26 10.84 -16.30
C SER A 131 14.53 10.13 -15.14
N GLY A 132 14.26 10.83 -14.02
CA GLY A 132 13.68 10.24 -12.81
C GLY A 132 12.17 10.12 -12.78
N ARG A 133 11.48 10.35 -13.91
CA ARG A 133 10.03 10.14 -14.04
C ARG A 133 9.70 8.72 -14.51
N ALA A 134 10.34 7.71 -13.94
CA ALA A 134 9.77 6.36 -13.99
C ALA A 134 8.62 6.30 -12.97
N ALA A 135 7.49 6.93 -13.30
CA ALA A 135 6.26 6.72 -12.56
C ALA A 135 5.84 5.27 -12.81
N SER A 136 6.08 4.39 -11.85
CA SER A 136 5.45 3.07 -11.87
C SER A 136 4.01 3.27 -11.39
N GLY A 137 3.10 3.42 -12.34
CA GLY A 137 1.68 3.48 -12.09
C GLY A 137 1.16 2.09 -11.74
N ARG A 138 1.27 1.68 -10.48
CA ARG A 138 0.48 0.54 -9.98
C ARG A 138 -0.98 0.90 -10.13
N ALA A 139 -1.77 0.05 -10.79
CA ALA A 139 -3.17 0.33 -11.05
C ALA A 139 -3.97 0.30 -9.72
N PRO A 140 -4.39 1.46 -9.16
CA PRO A 140 -5.11 1.49 -7.87
C PRO A 140 -6.42 0.71 -7.89
N CYS A 141 -7.01 0.59 -9.08
CA CYS A 141 -8.41 0.26 -9.24
C CYS A 141 -8.62 -1.18 -9.71
N ALA A 142 -7.59 -2.01 -9.91
CA ALA A 142 -7.76 -3.34 -10.47
C ALA A 142 -8.63 -4.25 -9.58
N LEU A 143 -8.39 -4.24 -8.26
CA LEU A 143 -9.21 -4.98 -7.29
C LEU A 143 -10.66 -4.48 -7.25
N ALA A 144 -10.85 -3.16 -7.21
CA ALA A 144 -12.16 -2.54 -7.19
C ALA A 144 -12.93 -2.80 -8.51
N PHE A 145 -12.24 -2.71 -9.64
CA PHE A 145 -12.78 -3.02 -10.96
C PHE A 145 -13.18 -4.48 -11.10
N GLY A 146 -12.39 -5.40 -10.54
CA GLY A 146 -12.73 -6.83 -10.47
C GLY A 146 -13.94 -7.10 -9.59
N ALA A 147 -14.05 -6.43 -8.45
CA ALA A 147 -15.22 -6.50 -7.58
C ALA A 147 -16.49 -6.01 -8.29
N ASP A 148 -16.42 -4.89 -9.03
CA ASP A 148 -17.56 -4.36 -9.80
C ASP A 148 -18.09 -5.36 -10.85
N GLN A 149 -17.26 -6.27 -11.35
CA GLN A 149 -17.72 -7.29 -12.30
C GLN A 149 -18.63 -8.33 -11.66
N LEU A 150 -18.49 -8.54 -10.35
CA LEU A 150 -19.20 -9.57 -9.59
C LEU A 150 -20.32 -9.01 -8.71
N ASP A 151 -20.22 -7.72 -8.37
CA ASP A 151 -21.18 -7.05 -7.52
C ASP A 151 -22.49 -6.82 -8.27
N LYS A 152 -23.46 -7.69 -7.98
CA LYS A 152 -24.85 -7.39 -8.25
C LYS A 152 -25.33 -6.68 -6.99
N ARG A 153 -25.87 -5.46 -7.12
CA ARG A 153 -26.46 -4.64 -6.01
C ARG A 153 -27.59 -5.32 -5.21
N ASP A 154 -27.78 -6.62 -5.39
CA ASP A 154 -28.65 -7.49 -4.63
C ASP A 154 -27.85 -8.16 -3.50
N ASN A 155 -28.25 -7.93 -2.25
CA ASN A 155 -27.60 -8.46 -1.04
C ASN A 155 -27.85 -9.97 -0.82
N SER A 156 -28.18 -10.72 -1.88
CA SER A 156 -28.31 -12.18 -1.83
C SER A 156 -27.06 -12.84 -1.25
N THR A 157 -27.26 -13.80 -0.34
CA THR A 157 -26.18 -14.61 0.27
C THR A 157 -25.25 -15.25 -0.77
N LYS A 158 -25.78 -15.56 -1.97
CA LYS A 158 -25.00 -16.07 -3.11
C LYS A 158 -24.02 -15.05 -3.69
N ASN A 159 -24.37 -13.75 -3.71
CA ASN A 159 -23.48 -12.68 -4.19
C ASN A 159 -22.36 -12.43 -3.19
N VAL A 160 -22.68 -12.34 -1.89
CA VAL A 160 -21.69 -12.17 -0.81
C VAL A 160 -20.65 -13.31 -0.84
N ARG A 161 -21.11 -14.57 -0.95
CA ARG A 161 -20.21 -15.73 -1.04
C ARG A 161 -19.32 -15.69 -2.28
N ARG A 162 -19.85 -15.29 -3.45
CA ARG A 162 -19.06 -15.14 -4.69
C ARG A 162 -17.98 -14.08 -4.53
N LEU A 163 -18.33 -12.92 -3.97
CA LEU A 163 -17.40 -11.83 -3.76
C LEU A 163 -16.30 -12.20 -2.75
N GLN A 164 -16.64 -12.87 -1.65
CA GLN A 164 -15.67 -13.38 -0.70
C GLN A 164 -14.71 -14.41 -1.33
N THR A 165 -15.24 -15.31 -2.16
CA THR A 165 -14.43 -16.31 -2.88
C THR A 165 -13.45 -15.63 -3.84
N PHE A 166 -13.90 -14.58 -4.53
CA PHE A 166 -13.05 -13.76 -5.39
C PHE A 166 -11.91 -13.10 -4.60
N PHE A 167 -12.21 -12.44 -3.48
CA PHE A 167 -11.17 -11.84 -2.64
C PHE A 167 -10.16 -12.86 -2.12
N ASN A 168 -10.62 -14.02 -1.65
CA ASN A 168 -9.73 -15.09 -1.20
C ASN A 168 -8.79 -15.58 -2.31
N TRP A 169 -9.32 -15.84 -3.51
CA TRP A 169 -8.51 -16.24 -4.65
C TRP A 169 -7.55 -15.14 -5.08
N TYR A 170 -8.00 -13.89 -5.13
CA TYR A 170 -7.17 -12.74 -5.48
C TYR A 170 -5.96 -12.63 -4.55
N TYR A 171 -6.15 -12.72 -3.22
CA TYR A 171 -5.04 -12.66 -2.26
C TYR A 171 -4.12 -13.88 -2.32
N THR A 172 -4.67 -15.08 -2.59
CA THR A 172 -3.87 -16.30 -2.76
C THR A 172 -2.95 -16.17 -3.95
N VAL A 173 -3.50 -15.74 -5.09
CA VAL A 173 -2.77 -15.51 -6.33
C VAL A 173 -1.72 -14.41 -6.18
N LEU A 174 -2.05 -13.32 -5.47
CA LEU A 174 -1.11 -12.25 -5.14
C LEU A 174 0.10 -12.78 -4.35
N GLY A 175 -0.14 -13.65 -3.36
CA GLY A 175 0.92 -14.30 -2.58
C GLY A 175 1.83 -15.18 -3.44
N ILE A 176 1.25 -16.03 -4.29
CA ILE A 176 2.01 -16.89 -5.22
C ILE A 176 2.83 -16.05 -6.19
N SER A 177 2.23 -15.00 -6.76
CA SER A 177 2.89 -14.06 -7.69
C SER A 177 4.14 -13.45 -7.09
N LEU A 178 4.07 -13.06 -5.82
CA LEU A 178 5.19 -12.45 -5.11
C LEU A 178 6.33 -13.45 -4.83
N VAL A 179 5.99 -14.70 -4.48
CA VAL A 179 6.98 -15.78 -4.34
C VAL A 179 7.68 -16.06 -5.67
N VAL A 180 6.92 -16.18 -6.76
CA VAL A 180 7.45 -16.39 -8.12
C VAL A 180 8.36 -15.22 -8.53
N ALA A 181 7.96 -13.98 -8.25
CA ALA A 181 8.75 -12.79 -8.57
C ALA A 181 10.14 -12.84 -7.90
N VAL A 182 10.20 -13.16 -6.61
CA VAL A 182 11.48 -13.14 -5.89
C VAL A 182 12.32 -14.40 -6.17
N LEU A 183 11.72 -15.54 -6.44
CA LEU A 183 12.48 -16.75 -6.75
C LEU A 183 12.98 -16.76 -8.19
N VAL A 184 12.09 -16.55 -9.16
CA VAL A 184 12.39 -16.76 -10.58
C VAL A 184 13.05 -15.53 -11.19
N ILE A 185 12.48 -14.33 -11.02
CA ILE A 185 13.00 -13.13 -11.69
C ILE A 185 14.36 -12.72 -11.09
N VAL A 186 14.52 -12.77 -9.77
CA VAL A 186 15.80 -12.44 -9.14
C VAL A 186 16.88 -13.42 -9.55
N TYR A 187 16.57 -14.72 -9.62
CA TYR A 187 17.50 -15.73 -10.13
C TYR A 187 17.96 -15.42 -11.57
N ILE A 188 17.02 -15.08 -12.45
CA ILE A 188 17.36 -14.69 -13.83
C ILE A 188 18.23 -13.43 -13.84
N GLN A 189 17.92 -12.43 -13.03
CA GLN A 189 18.70 -11.19 -12.94
C GLN A 189 20.14 -11.42 -12.48
N ASP A 190 20.34 -12.31 -11.50
CA ASP A 190 21.67 -12.60 -10.94
C ASP A 190 22.52 -13.50 -11.85
N HIS A 191 21.92 -14.50 -12.50
CA HIS A 191 22.67 -15.48 -13.30
C HIS A 191 22.75 -15.17 -14.80
N MET A 192 21.69 -14.63 -15.40
CA MET A 192 21.60 -14.37 -16.86
C MET A 192 21.90 -12.90 -17.21
N GLY A 193 22.18 -12.07 -16.22
CA GLY A 193 22.56 -10.67 -16.37
C GLY A 193 21.37 -9.70 -16.46
N TRP A 194 21.68 -8.42 -16.30
CA TRP A 194 20.69 -7.34 -16.14
C TRP A 194 19.77 -7.12 -17.33
N VAL A 195 20.29 -7.27 -18.56
CA VAL A 195 19.51 -7.06 -19.79
C VAL A 195 18.40 -8.12 -19.89
N VAL A 196 18.75 -9.40 -19.70
CA VAL A 196 17.77 -10.50 -19.69
C VAL A 196 16.82 -10.34 -18.49
N GLY A 197 17.36 -10.05 -17.32
CA GLY A 197 16.60 -9.88 -16.09
C GLY A 197 15.58 -8.72 -16.08
N PHE A 198 15.80 -7.67 -16.86
CA PHE A 198 14.81 -6.57 -17.05
C PHE A 198 13.90 -6.76 -18.26
N SER A 199 14.33 -7.54 -19.26
CA SER A 199 13.48 -7.87 -20.41
C SER A 199 12.26 -8.72 -20.00
N VAL A 200 12.43 -9.65 -19.06
CA VAL A 200 11.35 -10.52 -18.58
C VAL A 200 10.19 -9.71 -17.96
N PRO A 201 10.41 -8.80 -16.97
CA PRO A 201 9.37 -7.89 -16.49
C PRO A 201 8.67 -7.08 -17.59
N VAL A 202 9.40 -6.59 -18.60
CA VAL A 202 8.81 -5.84 -19.73
C VAL A 202 7.85 -6.72 -20.53
N VAL A 203 8.25 -7.95 -20.86
CA VAL A 203 7.39 -8.90 -21.58
C VAL A 203 6.17 -9.28 -20.76
N LEU A 204 6.33 -9.53 -19.45
CA LEU A 204 5.21 -9.82 -18.56
C LEU A 204 4.24 -8.64 -18.46
N MET A 205 4.75 -7.41 -18.35
CA MET A 205 3.92 -6.21 -18.28
C MET A 205 3.17 -5.95 -19.61
N LEU A 206 3.82 -6.23 -20.75
CA LEU A 206 3.17 -6.18 -22.06
C LEU A 206 2.06 -7.23 -22.17
N ALA A 207 2.31 -8.46 -21.72
CA ALA A 207 1.31 -9.53 -21.67
C ALA A 207 0.12 -9.15 -20.76
N ALA A 208 0.38 -8.50 -19.62
CA ALA A 208 -0.65 -7.98 -18.73
C ALA A 208 -1.58 -7.01 -19.46
N LEU A 209 -0.99 -6.00 -20.13
CA LEU A 209 -1.73 -5.01 -20.90
C LEU A 209 -2.55 -5.65 -22.03
N MET A 210 -1.96 -6.58 -22.79
CA MET A 210 -2.64 -7.27 -23.88
C MET A 210 -3.83 -8.11 -23.40
N LEU A 211 -3.67 -8.85 -22.30
CA LEU A 211 -4.75 -9.64 -21.70
C LEU A 211 -5.85 -8.75 -21.13
N PHE A 212 -5.48 -7.62 -20.51
CA PHE A 212 -6.45 -6.66 -20.00
C PHE A 212 -7.28 -6.05 -21.14
N LEU A 213 -6.64 -5.64 -22.23
CA LEU A 213 -7.32 -5.09 -23.41
C LEU A 213 -8.14 -6.14 -24.16
N ALA A 214 -7.66 -7.39 -24.24
CA ALA A 214 -8.41 -8.50 -24.84
C ALA A 214 -9.73 -8.80 -24.09
N GLY A 215 -9.76 -8.60 -22.76
CA GLY A 215 -10.97 -8.70 -21.94
C GLY A 215 -11.93 -7.51 -22.07
N SER A 216 -11.54 -6.43 -22.77
CA SER A 216 -12.34 -5.20 -22.87
C SER A 216 -13.79 -5.32 -23.36
N PRO A 217 -14.17 -6.23 -24.30
CA PRO A 217 -15.56 -6.38 -24.71
C PRO A 217 -16.41 -7.12 -23.67
N LEU A 218 -15.78 -7.84 -22.74
CA LEU A 218 -16.46 -8.63 -21.70
C LEU A 218 -16.73 -7.79 -20.44
N TYR A 219 -15.96 -6.73 -20.21
CA TYR A 219 -16.05 -5.94 -18.98
C TYR A 219 -17.32 -5.09 -18.88
N LEU A 220 -17.87 -5.06 -17.67
CA LEU A 220 -18.81 -4.04 -17.24
C LEU A 220 -18.01 -2.78 -16.91
N LYS A 221 -18.18 -1.74 -17.74
CA LYS A 221 -17.57 -0.43 -17.55
C LYS A 221 -18.58 0.44 -16.82
N ALA A 222 -18.46 0.52 -15.50
CA ALA A 222 -19.28 1.43 -14.70
C ALA A 222 -18.96 2.88 -15.08
N GLU A 223 -19.98 3.72 -15.14
CA GLU A 223 -19.82 5.16 -15.34
C GLU A 223 -19.12 5.79 -14.15
N ALA A 224 -18.40 6.89 -14.41
CA ALA A 224 -17.72 7.67 -13.40
C ALA A 224 -18.75 8.25 -12.40
N ASP A 225 -18.65 7.87 -11.12
CA ASP A 225 -19.48 8.40 -10.03
C ASP A 225 -18.66 9.36 -9.17
N ARG A 226 -19.31 10.33 -8.51
CA ARG A 226 -18.61 11.35 -7.73
C ARG A 226 -17.69 10.69 -6.68
N SER A 227 -16.39 11.00 -6.75
CA SER A 227 -15.40 10.43 -5.83
C SER A 227 -15.74 10.75 -4.37
N VAL A 228 -15.66 9.74 -3.51
CA VAL A 228 -15.84 9.88 -2.06
C VAL A 228 -14.87 10.90 -1.47
N LEU A 229 -13.65 10.98 -2.00
CA LEU A 229 -12.65 11.96 -1.56
C LEU A 229 -13.09 13.39 -1.86
N VAL A 230 -13.71 13.63 -3.01
CA VAL A 230 -14.29 14.95 -3.34
C VAL A 230 -15.40 15.29 -2.36
N GLY A 231 -16.24 14.31 -2.00
CA GLY A 231 -17.27 14.48 -0.96
C GLY A 231 -16.69 14.88 0.41
N ILE A 232 -15.58 14.28 0.83
CA ILE A 232 -14.90 14.64 2.09
C ILE A 232 -14.37 16.08 2.03
N VAL A 233 -13.75 16.48 0.91
CA VAL A 233 -13.24 17.84 0.73
C VAL A 233 -14.39 18.85 0.69
N GLN A 234 -15.50 18.52 0.03
CA GLN A 234 -16.73 19.34 0.02
C GLN A 234 -17.25 19.56 1.44
N VAL A 235 -17.33 18.51 2.26
CA VAL A 235 -17.75 18.62 3.67
C VAL A 235 -16.82 19.55 4.46
N LEU A 236 -15.50 19.43 4.28
CA LEU A 236 -14.53 20.29 4.97
C LEU A 236 -14.68 21.77 4.56
N VAL A 237 -14.82 22.03 3.26
CA VAL A 237 -15.00 23.39 2.72
C VAL A 237 -16.35 23.98 3.13
N ALA A 238 -17.43 23.21 3.03
CA ALA A 238 -18.77 23.64 3.43
C ALA A 238 -18.83 23.91 4.94
N SER A 239 -18.22 23.05 5.77
CA SER A 239 -18.13 23.26 7.22
C SER A 239 -17.36 24.54 7.57
N TYR A 240 -16.28 24.83 6.84
CA TYR A 240 -15.50 26.05 7.04
C TYR A 240 -16.25 27.31 6.60
N LYS A 241 -16.93 27.27 5.45
CA LYS A 241 -17.76 28.37 4.95
C LYS A 241 -18.93 28.66 5.88
N ASN A 242 -19.58 27.62 6.38
CA ASN A 242 -20.74 27.73 7.27
C ASN A 242 -20.34 27.85 8.75
N ARG A 243 -19.07 28.14 9.08
CA ARG A 243 -18.60 28.18 10.48
C ARG A 243 -19.28 29.23 11.37
N ARG A 244 -19.93 30.23 10.77
CA ARG A 244 -20.64 31.30 11.50
C ARG A 244 -22.12 31.01 11.69
N GLU A 245 -22.61 29.91 11.15
CA GLU A 245 -24.02 29.54 11.22
C GLU A 245 -24.39 28.93 12.57
N VAL A 246 -25.58 29.29 13.03
CA VAL A 246 -26.20 28.75 14.24
C VAL A 246 -26.72 27.35 13.91
N LEU A 247 -26.39 26.37 14.75
CA LEU A 247 -26.98 25.04 14.59
C LEU A 247 -28.45 25.07 15.02
N PRO A 248 -29.34 24.35 14.33
CA PRO A 248 -30.68 24.09 14.81
C PRO A 248 -30.66 23.48 16.24
N PRO A 249 -31.66 23.76 17.08
CA PRO A 249 -31.76 23.21 18.43
C PRO A 249 -31.79 21.67 18.42
N GLU A 250 -31.45 21.05 19.54
CA GLU A 250 -31.29 19.59 19.63
C GLU A 250 -32.59 18.80 19.37
N THR A 251 -33.73 19.45 19.51
CA THR A 251 -35.08 18.95 19.21
C THR A 251 -35.48 19.12 17.74
N ALA A 252 -34.62 19.68 16.90
CA ALA A 252 -34.91 19.94 15.50
C ALA A 252 -35.15 18.62 14.73
N GLU A 253 -36.22 18.62 13.96
CA GLU A 253 -36.58 17.50 13.09
C GLU A 253 -35.50 17.23 12.05
N ALA A 254 -35.45 15.99 11.55
CA ALA A 254 -34.51 15.58 10.51
C ALA A 254 -34.69 16.36 9.18
N SER A 255 -35.78 17.11 9.03
CA SER A 255 -36.07 18.05 7.94
C SER A 255 -35.18 19.29 7.95
N CYS A 256 -34.60 19.67 9.09
CA CYS A 256 -33.61 20.75 9.20
C CYS A 256 -32.23 20.38 8.64
N PHE A 257 -32.05 19.13 8.19
CA PHE A 257 -30.80 18.64 7.63
C PHE A 257 -30.99 18.08 6.22
N HIS A 258 -30.03 18.34 5.34
CA HIS A 258 -30.07 17.84 3.98
C HIS A 258 -29.85 16.31 3.95
N ASN A 259 -30.92 15.57 3.67
CA ASN A 259 -30.91 14.13 3.47
C ASN A 259 -31.12 13.81 1.98
N LYS A 260 -30.50 12.73 1.49
CA LYS A 260 -30.65 12.30 0.09
C LYS A 260 -32.10 11.87 -0.15
N ALA A 261 -32.69 12.28 -1.27
CA ALA A 261 -34.05 11.88 -1.65
C ALA A 261 -34.20 10.34 -1.62
N GLY A 262 -35.23 9.83 -0.93
CA GLY A 262 -35.49 8.40 -0.75
C GLY A 262 -34.67 7.69 0.34
N SER A 263 -33.80 8.40 1.07
CA SER A 263 -33.11 7.85 2.25
C SER A 263 -33.87 8.12 3.56
N ARG A 264 -33.70 7.26 4.57
CA ARG A 264 -34.33 7.47 5.89
C ARG A 264 -33.80 8.77 6.51
N PRO A 265 -34.66 9.67 7.01
CA PRO A 265 -34.23 10.92 7.62
C PRO A 265 -33.27 10.64 8.77
N ARG A 266 -32.08 11.26 8.74
CA ARG A 266 -31.03 11.02 9.74
C ARG A 266 -30.59 12.34 10.36
N VAL A 267 -30.41 12.33 11.68
CA VAL A 267 -29.85 13.45 12.43
C VAL A 267 -28.34 13.22 12.56
N PRO A 268 -27.50 14.26 12.32
CA PRO A 268 -26.05 14.12 12.43
C PRO A 268 -25.60 13.86 13.86
N THR A 269 -24.52 13.10 14.03
CA THR A 269 -23.94 12.76 15.34
C THR A 269 -23.42 14.02 16.05
N LYS A 270 -23.60 14.10 17.37
CA LYS A 270 -23.06 15.18 18.25
C LYS A 270 -21.53 15.27 18.31
N LYS A 271 -20.82 14.30 17.75
CA LYS A 271 -19.35 14.28 17.71
C LYS A 271 -18.87 15.09 16.49
N MET A 272 -17.93 16.01 16.72
CA MET A 272 -17.44 16.98 15.71
C MET A 272 -18.57 17.91 15.22
N VAL A 273 -19.20 18.62 16.16
CA VAL A 273 -20.37 19.49 15.95
C VAL A 273 -20.14 20.55 14.86
N SER A 274 -18.90 21.05 14.72
CA SER A 274 -18.55 22.02 13.68
C SER A 274 -18.85 21.53 12.26
N MET A 275 -18.77 20.21 12.01
CA MET A 275 -19.06 19.62 10.71
C MET A 275 -20.55 19.46 10.41
N ASN A 276 -21.40 19.47 11.45
CA ASN A 276 -22.86 19.40 11.27
C ASN A 276 -23.37 20.64 10.53
N ARG A 277 -22.61 21.75 10.58
CA ARG A 277 -22.91 22.99 9.85
C ARG A 277 -22.89 22.83 8.33
N ALA A 278 -22.23 21.80 7.80
CA ALA A 278 -22.22 21.52 6.37
C ALA A 278 -23.54 20.91 5.85
N CYS A 279 -24.36 20.31 6.73
CA CYS A 279 -25.62 19.67 6.36
C CYS A 279 -26.87 20.41 6.86
N VAL A 280 -26.71 21.59 7.47
CA VAL A 280 -27.85 22.41 7.91
C VAL A 280 -28.58 22.96 6.68
N LEU A 281 -29.86 22.63 6.57
CA LEU A 281 -30.72 23.09 5.51
C LEU A 281 -31.40 24.39 5.93
N ARG A 282 -31.21 25.48 5.19
CA ARG A 282 -31.76 26.80 5.54
C ARG A 282 -33.07 27.04 4.83
N ASN A 283 -33.04 26.90 3.50
CA ASN A 283 -34.16 27.21 2.62
C ASN A 283 -34.31 26.11 1.57
N PRO A 284 -35.27 25.17 1.73
CA PRO A 284 -35.44 24.06 0.81
C PRO A 284 -35.66 24.51 -0.65
N SER A 285 -36.36 25.63 -0.86
CA SER A 285 -36.70 26.16 -2.19
C SER A 285 -35.55 26.85 -2.93
N LYS A 286 -34.47 27.24 -2.23
CA LYS A 286 -33.30 27.90 -2.85
C LYS A 286 -32.08 26.99 -2.92
N GLU A 287 -31.96 26.05 -1.98
CA GLU A 287 -30.77 25.23 -1.81
C GLU A 287 -30.93 23.81 -2.37
N LEU A 288 -32.15 23.39 -2.73
CA LEU A 288 -32.39 22.14 -3.43
C LEU A 288 -32.98 22.37 -4.83
N HIS A 289 -32.53 21.54 -5.77
CA HIS A 289 -33.20 21.32 -7.04
C HIS A 289 -34.51 20.53 -6.83
N SER A 290 -35.36 20.50 -7.87
CA SER A 290 -36.63 19.76 -7.87
C SER A 290 -36.46 18.24 -7.66
N ASP A 291 -35.26 17.71 -7.90
CA ASP A 291 -34.88 16.31 -7.68
C ASP A 291 -34.41 16.01 -6.24
N GLY A 292 -34.35 17.03 -5.38
CA GLY A 292 -33.86 16.93 -4.01
C GLY A 292 -32.33 16.91 -3.88
N SER A 293 -31.59 17.26 -4.95
CA SER A 293 -30.14 17.44 -4.91
C SER A 293 -29.76 18.87 -4.50
N ALA A 294 -28.60 19.06 -3.87
CA ALA A 294 -28.14 20.39 -3.46
C ALA A 294 -27.73 21.24 -4.68
N CYS A 295 -28.21 22.48 -4.76
CA CYS A 295 -27.83 23.46 -5.79
C CYS A 295 -26.32 23.73 -5.79
N ASP A 296 -25.73 23.86 -4.59
CA ASP A 296 -24.29 24.09 -4.38
C ASP A 296 -23.68 22.99 -3.48
N PRO A 297 -23.07 21.94 -4.05
CA PRO A 297 -22.42 20.85 -3.28
C PRO A 297 -21.27 21.30 -2.37
N TRP A 298 -20.73 22.51 -2.60
CA TRP A 298 -19.64 23.11 -1.82
C TRP A 298 -20.11 24.00 -0.66
N ARG A 299 -21.42 24.21 -0.53
CA ARG A 299 -22.07 24.95 0.57
C ARG A 299 -23.03 24.08 1.37
N LEU A 300 -23.65 23.10 0.73
CA LEU A 300 -24.59 22.17 1.35
C LEU A 300 -24.21 20.72 1.00
N CYS A 301 -24.02 19.89 2.03
CA CYS A 301 -23.68 18.47 1.91
C CYS A 301 -24.74 17.60 2.60
N THR A 302 -24.86 16.34 2.18
CA THR A 302 -25.80 15.40 2.81
C THR A 302 -25.30 14.95 4.20
N VAL A 303 -26.22 14.61 5.11
CA VAL A 303 -25.87 14.05 6.43
C VAL A 303 -24.98 12.82 6.31
N GLN A 304 -25.24 11.95 5.32
CA GLN A 304 -24.44 10.76 5.09
C GLN A 304 -22.98 11.10 4.72
N GLN A 305 -22.77 12.05 3.80
CA GLN A 305 -21.42 12.53 3.44
C GLN A 305 -20.68 13.12 4.65
N VAL A 306 -21.38 13.85 5.51
CA VAL A 306 -20.80 14.43 6.73
C VAL A 306 -20.39 13.34 7.72
N GLU A 307 -21.23 12.34 7.95
CA GLU A 307 -20.88 11.21 8.83
C GLU A 307 -19.73 10.36 8.27
N ASP A 308 -19.69 10.14 6.96
CA ASP A 308 -18.59 9.43 6.29
C ASP A 308 -17.27 10.20 6.44
N ALA A 309 -17.28 11.52 6.25
CA ALA A 309 -16.11 12.37 6.46
C ALA A 309 -15.62 12.36 7.93
N LYS A 310 -16.54 12.43 8.90
CA LYS A 310 -16.20 12.30 10.33
C LYS A 310 -15.59 10.94 10.64
N ALA A 311 -16.12 9.86 10.05
CA ALA A 311 -15.59 8.53 10.24
C ALA A 311 -14.14 8.44 9.76
N VAL A 312 -13.82 8.99 8.57
CA VAL A 312 -12.46 9.04 8.04
C VAL A 312 -11.53 9.83 8.97
N ILE A 313 -11.95 11.01 9.44
CA ILE A 313 -11.11 11.85 10.32
C ILE A 313 -10.79 11.16 11.64
N ARG A 314 -11.70 10.34 12.17
CA ARG A 314 -11.42 9.55 13.39
C ARG A 314 -10.47 8.38 13.17
N VAL A 315 -10.38 7.88 11.95
CA VAL A 315 -9.47 6.78 11.58
C VAL A 315 -8.08 7.30 11.24
N LEU A 316 -7.93 8.55 10.77
CA LEU A 316 -6.65 9.16 10.42
C LEU A 316 -5.58 9.08 11.52
N PRO A 317 -5.86 9.38 12.81
CA PRO A 317 -4.88 9.23 13.88
C PRO A 317 -4.41 7.78 14.09
N ILE A 318 -5.29 6.81 13.88
CA ILE A 318 -4.93 5.39 13.97
C ILE A 318 -4.02 5.04 12.79
N TRP A 319 -4.35 5.50 11.59
CA TRP A 319 -3.52 5.29 10.40
C TRP A 319 -2.14 5.96 10.53
N SER A 320 -2.03 7.14 11.12
CA SER A 320 -0.75 7.84 11.29
C SER A 320 0.22 7.10 12.22
N THR A 321 -0.28 6.33 13.20
CA THR A 321 0.58 5.44 14.00
C THR A 321 1.27 4.35 13.16
N GLY A 322 0.70 3.98 12.00
CA GLY A 322 1.28 3.02 11.06
C GLY A 322 2.44 3.56 10.22
N ILE A 323 2.70 4.88 10.24
CA ILE A 323 3.81 5.50 9.50
C ILE A 323 5.16 5.12 10.12
N ILE A 324 5.24 5.05 11.45
CA ILE A 324 6.48 4.79 12.19
C ILE A 324 7.10 3.43 11.80
N PRO A 325 6.35 2.30 11.75
CA PRO A 325 6.85 1.04 11.21
C PRO A 325 7.42 1.10 9.79
N GLY A 326 6.79 1.87 8.90
CA GLY A 326 7.20 1.99 7.50
C GLY A 326 8.57 2.66 7.33
N VAL A 327 8.92 3.59 8.22
CA VAL A 327 10.21 4.30 8.20
C VAL A 327 11.35 3.41 8.68
N ILE A 328 11.08 2.38 9.49
CA ILE A 328 12.13 1.58 10.12
C ILE A 328 12.54 0.36 9.27
N GLY A 329 11.59 -0.24 8.54
CA GLY A 329 11.93 -1.20 7.48
C GLY A 329 12.96 -0.63 6.49
N ALA A 330 13.02 0.71 6.40
CA ALA A 330 13.96 1.41 5.57
C ALA A 330 15.44 1.26 5.97
N GLN A 331 15.73 0.89 7.22
CA GLN A 331 17.11 0.80 7.74
C GLN A 331 17.71 -0.61 7.68
N ALA A 332 16.89 -1.64 7.51
CA ALA A 332 17.32 -3.05 7.50
C ALA A 332 18.29 -3.39 6.35
N GLY A 333 18.30 -2.61 5.26
CA GLY A 333 19.19 -2.80 4.11
C GLY A 333 20.68 -2.49 4.37
N THR A 334 21.04 -2.03 5.57
CA THR A 334 22.43 -1.75 5.96
C THR A 334 23.13 -2.92 6.67
N MET A 335 22.43 -4.06 6.86
CA MET A 335 22.96 -5.24 7.54
C MET A 335 23.83 -6.10 6.62
N ASP A 336 24.84 -6.73 7.21
CA ASP A 336 25.78 -7.63 6.51
C ASP A 336 25.09 -8.94 6.06
N ARG A 337 25.52 -9.49 4.93
CA ARG A 337 24.71 -10.39 4.07
C ARG A 337 25.25 -11.81 3.93
N GLN A 338 26.26 -12.19 4.72
CA GLN A 338 26.89 -13.49 4.64
C GLN A 338 26.34 -14.47 5.69
N MET A 339 25.72 -15.56 5.22
CA MET A 339 25.29 -16.68 6.05
C MET A 339 26.17 -17.89 5.71
N GLY A 340 27.37 -17.93 6.30
CA GLY A 340 28.37 -18.96 5.97
C GLY A 340 29.00 -18.75 4.59
N LYS A 341 29.06 -19.80 3.75
CA LYS A 341 29.61 -19.74 2.37
C LYS A 341 28.62 -19.23 1.31
N VAL A 342 27.36 -18.99 1.67
CA VAL A 342 26.29 -18.58 0.74
C VAL A 342 25.98 -17.10 0.96
N GLU A 343 26.12 -16.30 -0.10
CA GLU A 343 25.73 -14.89 -0.10
C GLU A 343 24.25 -14.77 -0.45
N VAL A 344 23.42 -14.34 0.50
CA VAL A 344 21.98 -14.19 0.27
C VAL A 344 21.71 -12.81 -0.37
N PRO A 345 21.01 -12.73 -1.51
CA PRO A 345 20.63 -11.46 -2.11
C PRO A 345 19.82 -10.59 -1.13
N ALA A 346 20.10 -9.29 -1.01
CA ALA A 346 19.44 -8.37 -0.07
C ALA A 346 17.93 -8.28 -0.32
N ALA A 347 17.55 -8.48 -1.57
CA ALA A 347 16.19 -8.66 -2.04
C ALA A 347 15.39 -9.69 -1.21
N SER A 348 16.06 -10.77 -0.79
CA SER A 348 15.47 -11.92 -0.14
C SER A 348 14.98 -11.63 1.29
N TYR A 349 15.45 -10.55 1.93
CA TYR A 349 14.95 -10.15 3.25
C TYR A 349 13.46 -9.77 3.21
N SER A 350 12.98 -9.22 2.10
CA SER A 350 11.55 -8.94 1.92
C SER A 350 10.70 -10.22 1.91
N VAL A 351 11.26 -11.34 1.42
CA VAL A 351 10.61 -12.66 1.36
C VAL A 351 10.32 -13.19 2.75
N PHE A 352 11.25 -13.02 3.70
CA PHE A 352 11.02 -13.42 5.09
C PHE A 352 9.82 -12.68 5.69
N GLY A 353 9.63 -11.40 5.38
CA GLY A 353 8.45 -10.64 5.82
C GLY A 353 7.15 -11.22 5.25
N ILE A 354 7.16 -11.59 3.96
CA ILE A 354 5.99 -12.18 3.27
C ILE A 354 5.66 -13.57 3.80
N ILE A 355 6.67 -14.43 3.97
CA ILE A 355 6.51 -15.76 4.55
C ILE A 355 6.00 -15.64 5.98
N THR A 356 6.61 -14.77 6.79
CA THR A 356 6.19 -14.55 8.19
C THR A 356 4.75 -14.07 8.26
N LEU A 357 4.34 -13.12 7.41
CA LEU A 357 2.95 -12.65 7.34
C LEU A 357 2.01 -13.78 6.94
N THR A 358 2.36 -14.57 5.93
CA THR A 358 1.53 -15.69 5.42
C THR A 358 1.36 -16.77 6.49
N VAL A 359 2.46 -17.17 7.14
CA VAL A 359 2.46 -18.11 8.26
C VAL A 359 1.66 -17.56 9.42
N TRP A 360 1.82 -16.27 9.76
CA TRP A 360 1.07 -15.63 10.85
C TRP A 360 -0.44 -15.61 10.57
N VAL A 361 -0.86 -15.26 9.35
CA VAL A 361 -2.28 -15.30 8.97
C VAL A 361 -2.83 -16.73 9.06
N ALA A 362 -2.09 -17.72 8.55
CA ALA A 362 -2.49 -19.12 8.63
C ALA A 362 -2.59 -19.60 10.09
N LEU A 363 -1.60 -19.27 10.92
CA LEU A 363 -1.59 -19.57 12.35
C LEU A 363 -2.76 -18.89 13.06
N TYR A 364 -3.01 -17.61 12.74
CA TYR A 364 -4.10 -16.85 13.32
C TYR A 364 -5.46 -17.51 13.02
N ASP A 365 -5.75 -17.76 11.75
CA ASP A 365 -7.05 -18.27 11.32
C ASP A 365 -7.29 -19.75 11.70
N ARG A 366 -6.24 -20.59 11.66
CA ARG A 366 -6.37 -22.03 11.94
C ARG A 366 -6.24 -22.36 13.43
N VAL A 367 -5.30 -21.72 14.12
CA VAL A 367 -4.87 -22.11 15.48
C VAL A 367 -5.39 -21.15 16.53
N LEU A 368 -5.31 -19.83 16.32
CA LEU A 368 -5.69 -18.83 17.33
C LEU A 368 -7.18 -18.48 17.31
N VAL A 369 -7.85 -18.46 16.16
CA VAL A 369 -9.28 -18.08 16.07
C VAL A 369 -10.18 -19.03 16.87
N ARG A 370 -9.92 -20.34 16.84
CA ARG A 370 -10.72 -21.32 17.59
C ARG A 370 -10.70 -21.08 19.12
N PRO A 371 -9.55 -21.00 19.80
CA PRO A 371 -9.51 -20.70 21.22
C PRO A 371 -9.94 -19.26 21.53
N LEU A 372 -9.54 -18.28 20.71
CA LEU A 372 -9.93 -16.88 20.94
C LEU A 372 -11.43 -16.68 20.78
N SER A 373 -12.09 -17.31 19.81
CA SER A 373 -13.54 -17.20 19.65
C SER A 373 -14.32 -17.81 20.80
N ARG A 374 -13.80 -18.89 21.41
CA ARG A 374 -14.36 -19.46 22.64
C ARG A 374 -14.18 -18.54 23.84
N LEU A 375 -13.04 -17.83 23.94
CA LEU A 375 -12.72 -16.96 25.07
C LEU A 375 -13.41 -15.59 24.97
N THR A 376 -13.44 -14.99 23.78
CA THR A 376 -13.95 -13.62 23.57
C THR A 376 -15.42 -13.58 23.17
N GLY A 377 -16.03 -14.73 22.82
CA GLY A 377 -17.40 -14.80 22.30
C GLY A 377 -17.58 -14.19 20.90
N HIS A 378 -16.51 -13.75 20.23
CA HIS A 378 -16.58 -13.17 18.89
C HIS A 378 -16.24 -14.21 17.82
N ALA A 379 -17.02 -14.28 16.73
CA ALA A 379 -16.82 -15.24 15.63
C ALA A 379 -15.42 -15.19 14.97
N ARG A 380 -14.68 -14.10 15.14
CA ARG A 380 -13.30 -13.93 14.62
C ARG A 380 -12.24 -13.89 15.73
N GLY A 381 -12.56 -14.22 16.98
CA GLY A 381 -11.62 -14.14 18.10
C GLY A 381 -11.40 -12.70 18.57
N LEU A 382 -10.26 -12.08 18.25
CA LEU A 382 -9.96 -10.71 18.71
C LEU A 382 -10.73 -9.66 17.91
N SER A 383 -11.25 -8.64 18.60
CA SER A 383 -11.85 -7.47 17.94
C SER A 383 -10.80 -6.71 17.12
N LEU A 384 -11.24 -6.00 16.08
CA LEU A 384 -10.34 -5.26 15.18
C LEU A 384 -9.45 -4.26 15.95
N ARG A 385 -10.02 -3.56 16.93
CA ARG A 385 -9.29 -2.60 17.77
C ARG A 385 -8.21 -3.27 18.61
N GLN A 386 -8.52 -4.43 19.21
CA GLN A 386 -7.54 -5.20 19.99
C GLN A 386 -6.40 -5.72 19.11
N ARG A 387 -6.69 -6.18 17.89
CA ARG A 387 -5.65 -6.63 16.94
C ARG A 387 -4.69 -5.49 16.57
N MET A 388 -5.22 -4.29 16.28
CA MET A 388 -4.40 -3.13 15.96
C MET A 388 -3.53 -2.71 17.16
N GLY A 389 -4.11 -2.66 18.37
CA GLY A 389 -3.37 -2.33 19.60
C GLY A 389 -2.27 -3.36 19.92
N ALA A 390 -2.58 -4.66 19.82
CA ALA A 390 -1.60 -5.73 20.04
C ALA A 390 -0.46 -5.68 19.02
N GLY A 391 -0.77 -5.42 17.74
CA GLY A 391 0.24 -5.23 16.70
C GLY A 391 1.19 -4.08 17.01
N LEU A 392 0.68 -2.94 17.51
CA LEU A 392 1.50 -1.81 17.92
C LEU A 392 2.40 -2.14 19.12
N ALA A 393 1.88 -2.86 20.12
CA ALA A 393 2.66 -3.29 21.28
C ALA A 393 3.81 -4.24 20.87
N VAL A 394 3.52 -5.24 20.04
CA VAL A 394 4.53 -6.16 19.49
C VAL A 394 5.57 -5.39 18.67
N PHE A 395 5.14 -4.39 17.90
CA PHE A 395 6.03 -3.54 17.14
C PHE A 395 7.00 -2.76 18.04
N VAL A 396 6.51 -2.15 19.14
CA VAL A 396 7.37 -1.45 20.12
C VAL A 396 8.39 -2.40 20.75
N VAL A 397 7.99 -3.61 21.13
CA VAL A 397 8.91 -4.62 21.68
C VAL A 397 9.95 -5.03 20.66
N ALA A 398 9.56 -5.31 19.42
CA ALA A 398 10.48 -5.63 18.34
C ALA A 398 11.49 -4.51 18.10
N MET A 399 11.05 -3.25 18.18
CA MET A 399 11.92 -2.08 18.07
C MET A 399 12.91 -1.94 19.22
N ALA A 400 12.49 -2.21 20.46
CA ALA A 400 13.39 -2.21 21.60
C ALA A 400 14.47 -3.30 21.44
N VAL A 401 14.09 -4.49 20.95
CA VAL A 401 15.03 -5.58 20.66
C VAL A 401 15.99 -5.18 19.54
N ALA A 402 15.49 -4.64 18.42
CA ALA A 402 16.31 -4.20 17.29
C ALA A 402 17.31 -3.10 17.69
N ALA A 403 16.87 -2.10 18.46
CA ALA A 403 17.73 -1.05 18.98
C ALA A 403 18.84 -1.61 19.89
N ARG A 404 18.50 -2.59 20.75
CA ARG A 404 19.47 -3.26 21.62
C ARG A 404 20.48 -4.07 20.80
N THR A 405 20.02 -4.84 19.80
CA THR A 405 20.92 -5.62 18.94
C THR A 405 21.86 -4.72 18.15
N GLU A 406 21.36 -3.59 17.64
CA GLU A 406 22.19 -2.63 16.92
C GLU A 406 23.20 -1.92 17.84
N ALA A 407 22.81 -1.59 19.08
CA ALA A 407 23.72 -1.05 20.08
C ALA A 407 24.85 -2.05 20.43
N LEU A 408 24.54 -3.35 20.53
CA LEU A 408 25.53 -4.39 20.75
C LEU A 408 26.45 -4.56 19.54
N ARG A 409 25.90 -4.60 18.33
CA ARG A 409 26.68 -4.66 17.07
C ARG A 409 27.63 -3.48 16.94
N ARG A 410 27.14 -2.26 17.20
CA ARG A 410 27.95 -1.04 17.14
C ARG A 410 29.08 -1.04 18.17
N ARG A 411 28.79 -1.49 19.40
CA ARG A 411 29.83 -1.63 20.45
C ARG A 411 30.89 -2.65 20.05
N ALA A 412 30.49 -3.79 19.48
CA ALA A 412 31.43 -4.80 18.99
C ALA A 412 32.30 -4.27 17.83
N ALA A 413 31.72 -3.51 16.89
CA ALA A 413 32.47 -2.89 15.79
C ALA A 413 33.49 -1.84 16.27
N ILE A 414 33.15 -1.06 17.31
CA ILE A 414 34.07 -0.10 17.93
C ILE A 414 35.18 -0.82 18.69
N ALA A 415 34.86 -1.90 19.43
CA ALA A 415 35.84 -2.70 20.17
C ALA A 415 36.79 -3.48 19.26
N GLY A 416 36.36 -3.85 18.04
CA GLY A 416 37.17 -4.52 17.02
C GLY A 416 38.10 -3.59 16.21
N GLY A 417 38.23 -2.30 16.59
CA GLY A 417 39.20 -1.38 15.99
C GLY A 417 38.89 -0.86 14.58
N SER A 418 37.67 -1.05 14.06
CA SER A 418 37.29 -0.56 12.72
C SER A 418 36.87 0.92 12.75
N THR A 419 37.84 1.82 12.86
CA THR A 419 37.67 3.26 12.64
C THR A 419 37.89 3.58 11.17
N SER A 420 36.87 3.33 10.32
CA SER A 420 36.53 4.05 9.07
C SER A 420 35.79 3.16 8.06
N THR A 421 34.58 3.57 7.70
CA THR A 421 33.92 3.47 6.39
C THR A 421 33.84 2.12 5.62
N GLY A 422 34.09 0.97 6.24
CA GLY A 422 33.90 -0.35 5.63
C GLY A 422 33.14 -1.30 6.57
N ALA A 423 32.19 -2.07 6.03
CA ALA A 423 31.35 -3.00 6.76
C ALA A 423 32.17 -3.94 7.67
N ALA A 424 31.99 -3.81 8.99
CA ALA A 424 32.54 -4.76 9.95
C ALA A 424 31.69 -6.04 9.91
N THR A 425 32.31 -7.10 9.42
CA THR A 425 31.76 -8.46 9.32
C THR A 425 31.50 -9.01 10.72
N THR A 426 30.24 -9.30 11.05
CA THR A 426 29.93 -10.12 12.24
C THR A 426 28.77 -11.02 11.91
N THR A 427 29.11 -12.28 11.67
CA THR A 427 28.24 -13.38 11.27
C THR A 427 27.16 -13.64 12.34
N THR A 428 25.93 -13.83 11.89
CA THR A 428 24.70 -14.13 12.67
C THR A 428 24.76 -15.41 13.51
N ILE A 429 25.86 -16.16 13.47
CA ILE A 429 26.08 -17.43 14.19
C ILE A 429 26.41 -17.21 15.68
N TRP A 430 26.70 -15.97 16.09
CA TRP A 430 27.02 -15.63 17.48
C TRP A 430 25.91 -15.92 18.50
N PHE A 431 24.66 -16.13 18.06
CA PHE A 431 23.56 -16.50 18.96
C PHE A 431 23.59 -17.96 19.44
N SER A 432 24.35 -18.86 18.79
CA SER A 432 24.36 -20.29 19.18
C SER A 432 25.37 -20.67 20.26
N ARG A 433 26.38 -19.83 20.56
CA ARG A 433 27.49 -20.21 21.46
C ARG A 433 27.50 -19.54 22.84
N ARG A 434 26.55 -18.63 23.14
CA ARG A 434 26.49 -17.96 24.47
C ARG A 434 25.07 -17.83 25.04
N CYS A 435 24.26 -18.87 24.87
CA CYS A 435 23.20 -19.16 25.83
C CYS A 435 23.55 -20.46 26.56
N PRO A 436 23.94 -20.35 27.83
CA PRO A 436 23.35 -21.21 28.82
C PRO A 436 22.77 -20.32 29.92
N TRP A 437 21.47 -20.44 30.16
CA TRP A 437 20.93 -20.06 31.46
C TRP A 437 21.70 -20.87 32.52
N PRO A 438 22.22 -20.20 33.55
CA PRO A 438 21.63 -20.44 34.87
C PRO A 438 21.43 -19.14 35.68
N THR A 439 20.22 -19.03 36.25
CA THR A 439 19.87 -18.51 37.59
C THR A 439 20.58 -17.24 38.10
N TRP A 440 19.86 -16.12 38.30
CA TRP A 440 19.27 -15.72 39.59
C TRP A 440 20.25 -15.74 40.79
N CYS A 441 20.27 -14.64 41.55
CA CYS A 441 21.21 -14.21 42.62
C CYS A 441 22.42 -13.42 42.08
N THR A 442 22.69 -12.15 42.43
CA THR A 442 22.34 -11.38 43.64
C THR A 442 22.44 -9.88 43.33
N SER A 443 21.47 -9.12 43.82
CA SER A 443 21.62 -7.70 44.11
C SER A 443 22.53 -7.49 45.33
N SER A 444 23.54 -6.62 45.24
CA SER A 444 23.97 -5.70 46.32
C SER A 444 25.34 -5.07 46.03
N GLY A 445 25.50 -3.80 46.43
CA GLY A 445 26.77 -3.18 46.86
C GLY A 445 27.76 -2.82 45.74
N ALA A 446 27.89 -1.57 45.32
CA ALA A 446 28.56 -0.47 46.02
C ALA A 446 30.11 -0.51 45.99
N ALA A 447 30.65 0.67 45.68
CA ALA A 447 31.99 1.18 46.00
C ALA A 447 33.21 0.64 45.22
N GLY A 448 34.06 1.58 44.77
CA GLY A 448 35.40 1.25 44.28
C GLY A 448 36.03 2.26 43.34
N ARG A 449 36.21 3.50 43.80
CA ARG A 449 37.07 4.51 43.18
C ARG A 449 38.55 4.03 43.19
N THR A 450 39.36 4.71 42.36
CA THR A 450 40.84 4.85 42.40
C THR A 450 41.72 3.64 42.07
N ALA A 451 42.59 3.76 41.05
CA ALA A 451 43.98 4.16 41.27
C ALA A 451 44.74 4.41 39.96
N ARG A 452 45.45 5.53 39.95
CA ARG A 452 46.45 5.99 39.00
C ARG A 452 47.82 5.75 39.63
N LYS A 453 48.67 4.92 39.01
CA LYS A 453 50.15 4.79 39.14
C LYS A 453 50.51 3.55 38.31
N GLY A 454 51.52 3.49 37.45
CA GLY A 454 52.74 4.27 37.31
C GLY A 454 53.88 3.27 37.05
N ARG A 455 54.41 3.29 35.83
CA ARG A 455 55.82 3.08 35.42
C ARG A 455 56.63 1.88 35.96
N SER A 456 57.12 1.04 35.03
CA SER A 456 58.43 0.36 34.91
C SER A 456 58.23 -0.81 33.93
N GLU A 457 59.00 -1.04 32.87
CA GLU A 457 60.30 -0.54 32.39
C GLU A 457 60.23 -0.07 30.93
#